data_AF-A0A7W4XY45-F1
#
_entry.id   AF-A0A7W4XY45-F1
#
_cell.length_a   1.000
_cell.length_b   1.000
_cell.length_c   1.000
_cell.angle_alpha   90.00
_cell.angle_beta   90.00
_cell.angle_gamma   90.00
#
_symmetry.space_group_name_H-M   'P 1'
#
loop_
_entity.id
_entity.type
_entity.pdbx_description
1 polymer ?
#
loop_
_entity_poly.entity_id
_entity_poly.type
_entity_poly.pdbx_seq_one_letter_code
_entity_poly.pdbx_strand_id
1 'polypeptide(L)'
;MHDDSGAAARVPRAGAGTAAETGAETRTVRRLVVAGAVSVAAAVAMLLVGPMGAARGPWLAVLLASWAAFGLSAWWALRAPAPAAARTRRRALGLVVLLAALCQLPALTSIPLSSTDAYRYVWDGRVQLAGVSPYRYARATTRWPGCATRSCSPASARGRRAACPRCATCPRTARPSTPSSTTTPACGSTARAP
;
A
#
# COMPACT_ATOMS: atom_id res chain seq x y z
N MET A 1 4.04 83.87 25.26
CA MET A 1 2.69 83.73 24.67
C MET A 1 2.88 83.95 23.18
N HIS A 2 2.81 83.00 22.26
CA HIS A 2 2.47 81.58 22.25
C HIS A 2 3.50 80.85 21.37
N ASP A 3 3.79 79.60 21.71
CA ASP A 3 4.63 78.71 20.91
C ASP A 3 3.70 77.82 20.07
N ASP A 4 3.67 78.04 18.76
CA ASP A 4 2.85 77.28 17.79
C ASP A 4 3.51 75.93 17.49
N SER A 5 3.34 74.99 18.42
CA SER A 5 3.68 73.58 18.21
C SER A 5 2.64 72.92 17.29
N GLY A 6 2.90 72.96 15.98
CA GLY A 6 2.19 72.22 14.96
C GLY A 6 2.34 70.71 15.15
N ALA A 7 1.37 70.10 15.83
CA ALA A 7 1.18 68.65 15.87
C ALA A 7 0.69 68.17 14.49
N ALA A 8 1.63 67.90 13.59
CA ALA A 8 1.35 67.23 12.33
C ALA A 8 0.75 65.84 12.60
N ALA A 9 -0.58 65.73 12.47
CA ALA A 9 -1.29 64.47 12.50
C ALA A 9 -0.74 63.55 11.40
N ARG A 10 -0.01 62.50 11.79
CA ARG A 10 0.42 61.46 10.86
C ARG A 10 -0.81 60.75 10.30
N VAL A 11 -1.17 61.08 9.07
CA VAL A 11 -2.14 60.32 8.28
C VAL A 11 -1.66 58.86 8.18
N PRO A 12 -2.48 57.87 8.58
CA PRO A 12 -2.08 56.46 8.49
C PRO A 12 -1.92 56.05 7.03
N ARG A 13 -0.74 55.49 6.68
CA ARG A 13 -0.45 54.94 5.34
C ARG A 13 -1.32 53.71 5.07
N ALA A 14 -2.54 53.92 4.58
CA ALA A 14 -3.48 52.85 4.24
C ALA A 14 -2.94 51.85 3.19
N GLY A 15 -1.94 52.21 2.39
CA GLY A 15 -1.36 51.34 1.35
C GLY A 15 -0.24 50.38 1.80
N ALA A 16 0.39 50.61 2.96
CA ALA A 16 1.50 49.77 3.40
C ALA A 16 1.05 48.41 3.94
N GLY A 17 -0.13 48.36 4.58
CA GLY A 17 -0.72 47.15 5.13
C GLY A 17 -1.16 46.16 4.04
N THR A 18 -1.85 46.65 3.01
CA THR A 18 -2.42 45.80 1.94
C THR A 18 -1.34 45.12 1.11
N ALA A 19 -0.25 45.84 0.77
CA ALA A 19 0.87 45.26 0.03
C ALA A 19 1.62 44.18 0.84
N ALA A 20 1.86 44.43 2.14
CA ALA A 20 2.50 43.47 3.03
C ALA A 20 1.64 42.21 3.25
N GLU A 21 0.32 42.38 3.44
CA GLU A 21 -0.64 41.29 3.59
C GLU A 21 -0.74 40.42 2.34
N THR A 22 -0.77 41.03 1.15
CA THR A 22 -0.83 40.29 -0.13
C THR A 22 0.43 39.46 -0.36
N GLY A 23 1.61 40.00 -0.01
CA GLY A 23 2.89 39.28 -0.09
C GLY A 23 3.03 38.16 0.94
N ALA A 24 2.38 38.27 2.09
CA ALA A 24 2.31 37.21 3.10
C ALA A 24 1.36 36.09 2.65
N GLU A 25 0.17 36.43 2.15
CA GLU A 25 -0.81 35.46 1.60
C GLU A 25 -0.18 34.61 0.48
N THR A 26 0.44 35.25 -0.50
CA THR A 26 1.06 34.57 -1.65
C THR A 26 2.15 33.60 -1.21
N ARG A 27 2.94 33.95 -0.18
CA ARG A 27 3.96 33.08 0.39
C ARG A 27 3.35 31.85 1.07
N THR A 28 2.32 32.03 1.89
CA THR A 28 1.66 30.91 2.59
C THR A 28 1.02 29.93 1.60
N VAL A 29 0.30 30.44 0.60
CA VAL A 29 -0.31 29.59 -0.45
C VAL A 29 0.77 28.83 -1.23
N ARG A 30 1.85 29.51 -1.65
CA ARG A 30 2.96 28.86 -2.36
C ARG A 30 3.59 27.74 -1.54
N ARG A 31 3.78 27.94 -0.23
CA ARG A 31 4.31 26.89 0.67
C ARG A 31 3.40 25.66 0.71
N LEU A 32 2.09 25.87 0.83
CA LEU A 32 1.12 24.76 0.83
C LEU A 32 1.09 24.01 -0.49
N VAL A 33 1.17 24.72 -1.62
CA VAL A 33 1.23 24.09 -2.94
C VAL A 33 2.50 23.25 -3.09
N VAL A 34 3.66 23.77 -2.68
CA VAL A 34 4.92 23.01 -2.73
C VAL A 34 4.87 21.79 -1.81
N ALA A 35 4.41 21.94 -0.56
CA ALA A 35 4.29 20.82 0.37
C ALA A 35 3.30 19.76 -0.13
N GLY A 36 2.18 20.20 -0.71
CA GLY A 36 1.21 19.34 -1.37
C GLY A 36 1.81 18.58 -2.55
N ALA A 37 2.52 19.26 -3.44
CA ALA A 37 3.17 18.64 -4.59
C ALA A 37 4.20 17.59 -4.17
N VAL A 38 4.98 17.85 -3.12
CA VAL A 38 5.92 16.87 -2.53
C VAL A 38 5.16 15.64 -2.00
N SER A 39 4.06 15.86 -1.29
CA SER A 39 3.23 14.78 -0.73
C SER A 39 2.59 13.91 -1.82
N VAL A 40 2.07 14.54 -2.88
CA VAL A 40 1.50 13.84 -4.04
C VAL A 40 2.59 13.08 -4.79
N ALA A 41 3.76 13.68 -5.00
CA ALA A 41 4.89 13.00 -5.65
C ALA A 41 5.35 11.77 -4.85
N ALA A 42 5.40 11.87 -3.52
CA ALA A 42 5.71 10.74 -2.65
C ALA A 42 4.63 9.63 -2.75
N ALA A 43 3.34 9.99 -2.78
CA ALA A 43 2.26 9.03 -2.98
C ALA A 43 2.35 8.33 -4.34
N VAL A 44 2.64 9.07 -5.40
CA VAL A 44 2.85 8.52 -6.75
C VAL A 44 4.08 7.62 -6.79
N ALA A 45 5.19 8.00 -6.17
CA ALA A 45 6.38 7.15 -6.08
C ALA A 45 6.05 5.80 -5.43
N MET A 46 5.21 5.79 -4.40
CA MET A 46 4.75 4.56 -3.75
C MET A 46 3.92 3.67 -4.69
N LEU A 47 3.06 4.26 -5.53
CA LEU A 47 2.30 3.53 -6.54
C LEU A 47 3.22 2.93 -7.62
N LEU A 48 4.30 3.63 -7.99
CA LEU A 48 5.24 3.19 -9.02
C LEU A 48 6.17 2.05 -8.57
N VAL A 49 6.56 2.00 -7.30
CA VAL A 49 7.37 0.90 -6.75
C VAL A 49 6.60 -0.43 -6.75
N GLY A 50 5.27 -0.37 -6.63
CA GLY A 50 4.42 -1.55 -6.70
C GLY A 50 4.44 -2.40 -5.42
N PRO A 51 4.03 -3.68 -5.50
CA PRO A 51 3.81 -4.52 -4.33
C PRO A 51 5.10 -4.87 -3.58
N MET A 52 5.04 -4.89 -2.24
CA MET A 52 6.17 -5.18 -1.34
C MET A 52 6.83 -6.57 -1.57
N GLY A 53 6.14 -7.48 -2.26
CA GLY A 53 6.51 -8.90 -2.37
C GLY A 53 7.85 -9.21 -3.05
N ALA A 54 8.28 -8.43 -4.04
CA ALA A 54 9.48 -8.74 -4.83
C ALA A 54 10.77 -8.13 -4.26
N ALA A 55 10.70 -7.01 -3.52
CA ALA A 55 11.87 -6.28 -3.02
C ALA A 55 11.53 -5.48 -1.76
N ARG A 56 11.48 -6.16 -0.61
CA ARG A 56 11.10 -5.55 0.69
C ARG A 56 11.98 -4.37 1.09
N GLY A 57 13.30 -4.47 0.89
CA GLY A 57 14.26 -3.42 1.28
C GLY A 57 14.02 -2.09 0.55
N PRO A 58 14.08 -2.06 -0.79
CA PRO A 58 13.77 -0.86 -1.57
C PRO A 58 12.37 -0.30 -1.30
N TRP A 59 11.36 -1.16 -1.13
CA TRP A 59 10.01 -0.75 -0.79
C TRP A 59 9.95 -0.01 0.56
N LEU A 60 10.62 -0.54 1.59
CA LEU A 60 10.72 0.12 2.90
C LEU A 60 11.49 1.43 2.81
N ALA A 61 12.56 1.49 2.01
CA ALA A 61 13.32 2.72 1.80
C ALA A 61 12.45 3.83 1.20
N VAL A 62 11.65 3.51 0.17
CA VAL A 62 10.73 4.47 -0.45
C VAL A 62 9.59 4.86 0.50
N LEU A 63 9.08 3.92 1.30
CA LEU A 63 8.09 4.24 2.33
C LEU A 63 8.66 5.24 3.35
N LEU A 64 9.83 4.96 3.91
CA LEU A 64 10.47 5.83 4.89
C LEU A 64 10.84 7.19 4.29
N ALA A 65 11.35 7.22 3.07
CA ALA A 65 11.62 8.46 2.34
C ALA A 65 10.34 9.28 2.10
N SER A 66 9.23 8.61 1.77
CA SER A 66 7.92 9.26 1.60
C SER A 66 7.40 9.86 2.90
N TRP A 67 7.53 9.13 4.02
CA TRP A 67 7.20 9.65 5.34
C TRP A 67 8.08 10.83 5.75
N ALA A 68 9.39 10.76 5.48
CA ALA A 68 10.32 11.86 5.76
C ALA A 68 9.99 13.10 4.91
N ALA A 69 9.71 12.92 3.62
CA ALA A 69 9.32 13.99 2.71
C ALA A 69 8.00 14.64 3.16
N PHE A 70 6.99 13.84 3.51
CA PHE A 70 5.74 14.34 4.06
C PHE A 70 5.97 15.11 5.37
N GLY A 71 6.67 14.50 6.33
CA GLY A 71 6.96 15.12 7.63
C GLY A 71 7.71 16.45 7.50
N LEU A 72 8.74 16.49 6.63
CA LEU A 72 9.51 17.71 6.38
C LEU A 72 8.68 18.78 5.68
N SER A 73 7.86 18.39 4.71
CA SER A 73 6.97 19.31 4.00
C SER A 73 5.88 19.90 4.91
N ALA A 74 5.29 19.07 5.78
CA ALA A 74 4.31 19.48 6.76
C ALA A 74 4.94 20.38 7.82
N TRP A 75 6.11 20.00 8.35
CA TRP A 75 6.87 20.83 9.28
C TRP A 75 7.20 22.20 8.71
N TRP A 76 7.67 22.26 7.46
CA TRP A 76 7.97 23.51 6.78
C TRP A 76 6.72 24.37 6.50
N ALA A 77 5.61 23.73 6.12
CA ALA A 77 4.33 24.41 5.91
C ALA A 77 3.76 24.99 7.23
N LEU A 78 3.88 24.26 8.35
CA LEU A 78 3.42 24.69 9.67
C LEU A 78 4.26 25.83 10.27
N ARG A 79 5.50 26.02 9.79
CA ARG A 79 6.33 27.19 10.11
C ARG A 79 5.89 28.47 9.38
N ALA A 80 4.88 28.40 8.51
CA ALA A 80 4.29 29.59 7.91
C ALA A 80 3.47 30.37 8.96
N PRO A 81 3.56 31.71 8.99
CA PRO A 81 2.71 32.50 9.85
C PRO A 81 1.23 32.26 9.48
N ALA A 82 0.38 32.14 10.51
CA ALA A 82 -1.03 31.90 10.32
C ALA A 82 -1.66 33.06 9.51
N PRO A 83 -2.47 32.77 8.48
CA PRO A 83 -3.12 33.83 7.71
C PRO A 83 -4.10 34.60 8.59
N ALA A 84 -3.89 35.92 8.69
CA ALA A 84 -4.76 36.83 9.43
C ALA A 84 -6.16 36.94 8.79
N ALA A 85 -6.21 36.99 7.45
CA ALA A 85 -7.46 37.10 6.72
C ALA A 85 -8.24 35.78 6.65
N ALA A 86 -9.54 35.84 6.99
CA ALA A 86 -10.44 34.68 6.95
C ALA A 86 -10.55 34.04 5.55
N ARG A 87 -10.47 34.85 4.48
CA ARG A 87 -10.48 34.37 3.08
C ARG A 87 -9.30 33.46 2.79
N THR A 88 -8.10 33.88 3.17
CA THR A 88 -6.86 33.12 2.98
C THR A 88 -6.88 31.82 3.77
N ARG A 89 -7.44 31.83 4.99
CA ARG A 89 -7.64 30.61 5.80
C ARG A 89 -8.55 29.60 5.10
N ARG A 90 -9.69 30.03 4.55
CA ARG A 90 -10.61 29.16 3.78
C ARG A 90 -9.94 28.58 2.54
N ARG A 91 -9.17 29.39 1.81
CA ARG A 91 -8.37 28.94 0.65
C ARG A 91 -7.33 27.88 1.04
N ALA A 92 -6.58 28.13 2.12
CA ALA A 92 -5.60 27.17 2.64
C ALA A 92 -6.24 25.84 3.03
N LEU A 93 -7.36 25.88 3.76
CA LEU A 93 -8.12 24.67 4.12
C LEU A 93 -8.61 23.92 2.88
N GLY A 94 -9.18 24.62 1.90
CA GLY A 94 -9.62 24.03 0.64
C GLY A 94 -8.48 23.33 -0.12
N LEU A 95 -7.29 23.96 -0.15
CA LEU A 95 -6.10 23.36 -0.75
C LEU A 95 -5.65 22.10 -0.01
N VAL A 96 -5.62 22.11 1.32
CA VAL A 96 -5.24 20.94 2.12
C VAL A 96 -6.21 19.77 1.86
N VAL A 97 -7.52 20.03 1.85
CA VAL A 97 -8.53 19.00 1.57
C VAL A 97 -8.38 18.45 0.14
N LEU A 98 -8.18 19.33 -0.84
CA LEU A 98 -7.95 18.93 -2.23
C LEU A 98 -6.71 18.03 -2.37
N LEU A 99 -5.59 18.44 -1.76
CA LEU A 99 -4.35 17.67 -1.78
C LEU A 99 -4.50 16.32 -1.06
N ALA A 100 -5.21 16.28 0.07
CA ALA A 100 -5.51 15.04 0.77
C ALA A 100 -6.35 14.09 -0.12
N ALA A 101 -7.36 14.61 -0.81
CA ALA A 101 -8.16 13.84 -1.75
C ALA A 101 -7.31 13.32 -2.93
N LEU A 102 -6.42 14.14 -3.49
CA LEU A 102 -5.50 13.73 -4.56
C LEU A 102 -4.55 12.61 -4.12
N CYS A 103 -4.12 12.59 -2.87
CA CYS A 103 -3.31 11.48 -2.33
C CYS A 103 -4.15 10.22 -2.07
N GLN A 104 -5.37 10.36 -1.54
CA GLN A 104 -6.16 9.22 -1.04
C GLN A 104 -6.98 8.52 -2.13
N LEU A 105 -7.63 9.26 -3.03
CA LEU A 105 -8.55 8.66 -4.01
C LEU A 105 -7.88 7.66 -4.95
N PRO A 106 -6.66 7.92 -5.49
CA PRO A 106 -5.96 6.92 -6.30
C PRO A 106 -5.53 5.70 -5.50
N ALA A 107 -5.19 5.87 -4.21
CA ALA A 107 -4.80 4.77 -3.35
C ALA A 107 -5.99 3.82 -3.08
N LEU A 108 -7.21 4.36 -2.94
CA LEU A 108 -8.43 3.57 -2.74
C LEU A 108 -8.79 2.67 -3.93
N THR A 109 -8.43 3.04 -5.15
CA THR A 109 -8.70 2.25 -6.36
C THR A 109 -7.53 1.35 -6.75
N SER A 110 -6.39 1.45 -6.05
CA SER A 110 -5.20 0.67 -6.32
C SER A 110 -5.24 -0.73 -5.69
N ILE A 111 -4.48 -1.65 -6.27
CA ILE A 111 -4.28 -3.01 -5.72
C ILE A 111 -3.53 -2.89 -4.39
N PRO A 112 -3.87 -3.68 -3.35
CA PRO A 112 -3.18 -3.62 -2.06
C PRO A 112 -1.67 -3.88 -2.22
N LEU A 113 -0.87 -2.86 -1.88
CA LEU A 113 0.58 -2.85 -2.11
C LEU A 113 1.39 -3.51 -0.97
N SER A 114 0.85 -3.57 0.23
CA SER A 114 1.58 -3.97 1.44
C SER A 114 1.30 -5.40 1.91
N SER A 115 0.10 -5.93 1.67
CA SER A 115 -0.31 -7.27 2.14
C SER A 115 -1.37 -7.90 1.25
N THR A 116 -1.38 -9.24 1.21
CA THR A 116 -2.36 -10.05 0.48
C THR A 116 -3.58 -10.42 1.32
N ASP A 117 -3.67 -10.01 2.59
CA ASP A 117 -4.81 -10.31 3.47
C ASP A 117 -6.15 -9.81 2.94
N ALA A 118 -6.16 -8.73 2.15
CA ALA A 118 -7.37 -8.25 1.50
C ALA A 118 -8.04 -9.33 0.63
N TYR A 119 -7.26 -10.15 -0.08
CA TYR A 119 -7.79 -11.25 -0.90
C TYR A 119 -8.45 -12.33 -0.06
N ARG A 120 -7.95 -12.56 1.16
CA ARG A 120 -8.55 -13.49 2.12
C ARG A 120 -9.94 -13.02 2.51
N TYR A 121 -10.12 -11.74 2.85
CA TYR A 121 -11.43 -11.19 3.21
C TYR A 121 -12.42 -11.15 2.04
N VAL A 122 -11.96 -10.86 0.83
CA VAL A 122 -12.81 -10.93 -0.37
C VAL A 122 -13.33 -12.34 -0.60
N TRP A 123 -12.48 -13.36 -0.40
CA TRP A 123 -12.90 -14.75 -0.48
C TRP A 123 -13.90 -15.11 0.61
N ASP A 124 -13.64 -14.74 1.87
CA ASP A 124 -14.57 -14.98 2.99
C ASP A 124 -15.95 -14.36 2.71
N GLY A 125 -16.01 -13.14 2.18
CA GLY A 125 -17.26 -12.49 1.79
C GLY A 125 -18.02 -13.25 0.71
N ARG A 126 -17.32 -13.75 -0.33
CA ARG A 126 -17.94 -14.58 -1.38
C ARG A 126 -18.48 -15.90 -0.83
N VAL A 127 -17.76 -16.51 0.10
CA VAL A 127 -18.16 -17.78 0.74
C VAL A 127 -19.40 -17.58 1.63
N GLN A 128 -19.46 -16.47 2.38
CA GLN A 128 -20.64 -16.09 3.17
C GLN A 128 -21.86 -15.80 2.29
N LEU A 129 -21.70 -15.05 1.19
CA LEU A 129 -22.78 -14.80 0.22
C LEU A 129 -23.29 -16.09 -0.43
N ALA A 130 -22.45 -17.12 -0.56
CA ALA A 130 -22.84 -18.43 -1.06
C ALA A 130 -23.53 -19.31 0.01
N GLY A 131 -23.67 -18.84 1.25
CA GLY A 131 -24.25 -19.61 2.36
C GLY A 131 -23.40 -20.81 2.78
N VAL A 132 -22.12 -20.85 2.39
CA VAL A 132 -21.20 -21.94 2.70
C VAL A 132 -20.34 -21.52 3.88
N SER A 133 -20.20 -22.38 4.90
CA SER A 133 -19.21 -22.12 5.97
C SER A 133 -17.79 -22.33 5.43
N PRO A 134 -16.86 -21.37 5.58
CA PRO A 134 -15.46 -21.50 5.16
C PRO A 134 -14.75 -22.72 5.77
N TYR A 135 -15.23 -23.18 6.94
CA TYR A 135 -14.67 -24.30 7.69
C TYR A 135 -15.42 -25.61 7.49
N ARG A 136 -16.43 -25.63 6.59
CA ARG A 136 -17.15 -26.87 6.24
C ARG A 136 -16.20 -27.97 5.78
N TYR A 137 -15.05 -27.59 5.23
CA TYR A 137 -13.97 -28.47 4.86
C TYR A 137 -12.65 -27.94 5.43
N ALA A 138 -12.11 -28.62 6.44
CA ALA A 138 -10.79 -28.29 6.96
C ALA A 138 -9.72 -28.60 5.90
N ARG A 139 -8.66 -27.78 5.79
CA ARG A 139 -7.58 -28.01 4.82
C ARG A 139 -6.86 -29.36 4.99
N ALA A 140 -7.02 -30.01 6.15
CA ALA A 140 -6.49 -31.34 6.44
C ALA A 140 -7.44 -32.50 6.08
N THR A 141 -8.68 -32.26 5.68
CA THR A 141 -9.57 -33.35 5.24
C THR A 141 -9.26 -33.71 3.79
N THR A 142 -8.30 -34.62 3.59
CA THR A 142 -8.11 -35.38 2.35
C THR A 142 -9.33 -36.26 2.02
N ARG A 143 -10.36 -36.30 2.88
CA ARG A 143 -11.60 -37.01 2.62
C ARG A 143 -12.54 -36.17 1.76
N TRP A 144 -12.13 -35.95 0.51
CA TRP A 144 -13.11 -35.75 -0.54
C TRP A 144 -13.92 -37.07 -0.65
N PRO A 145 -15.25 -37.07 -0.64
CA PRO A 145 -16.05 -38.30 -0.62
C PRO A 145 -15.78 -39.28 -1.78
N GLY A 146 -15.07 -38.86 -2.82
CA GLY A 146 -14.63 -39.70 -3.94
C GLY A 146 -13.21 -40.27 -3.85
N CYS A 147 -12.36 -39.83 -2.92
CA CYS A 147 -10.99 -40.33 -2.75
C CYS A 147 -10.90 -41.19 -1.47
N ALA A 148 -11.58 -42.34 -1.49
CA ALA A 148 -11.27 -43.40 -0.54
C ALA A 148 -9.92 -44.01 -0.93
N THR A 149 -8.85 -43.61 -0.24
CA THR A 149 -7.52 -44.20 -0.32
C THR A 149 -7.57 -45.63 0.23
N ARG A 150 -8.10 -46.58 -0.54
CA ARG A 150 -7.79 -48.00 -0.31
C ARG A 150 -6.37 -48.21 -0.79
N SER A 151 -5.44 -48.11 0.17
CA SER A 151 -4.16 -48.83 0.22
C SER A 151 -3.54 -49.20 -1.13
N CYS A 152 -2.68 -48.33 -1.67
CA CYS A 152 -1.65 -48.78 -2.60
C CYS A 152 -0.62 -49.57 -1.78
N SER A 153 -0.76 -50.90 -1.75
CA SER A 153 0.23 -51.78 -1.14
C SER A 153 1.46 -51.90 -2.04
N PRO A 154 2.70 -51.86 -1.52
CA PRO A 154 3.93 -51.80 -2.34
C PRO A 154 4.27 -53.13 -3.04
N ALA A 155 3.46 -54.17 -2.87
CA ALA A 155 3.77 -55.52 -3.34
C ALA A 155 3.58 -55.78 -4.85
N SER A 156 3.04 -54.84 -5.64
CA SER A 156 2.80 -55.04 -7.07
C SER A 156 3.84 -54.42 -8.01
N ALA A 157 4.96 -53.88 -7.50
CA ALA A 157 6.00 -53.25 -8.30
C ALA A 157 7.01 -54.27 -8.90
N ARG A 158 6.55 -55.43 -9.37
CA ARG A 158 7.34 -56.27 -10.29
C ARG A 158 6.80 -56.07 -11.70
N GLY A 159 7.53 -55.28 -12.48
CA GLY A 159 7.48 -55.33 -13.93
C GLY A 159 6.14 -54.95 -14.56
N ARG A 160 5.90 -53.64 -14.65
CA ARG A 160 5.24 -52.92 -15.76
C ARG A 160 4.78 -51.57 -15.22
N ARG A 161 4.88 -50.52 -16.06
CA ARG A 161 4.35 -49.18 -15.80
C ARG A 161 2.83 -49.26 -15.65
N ALA A 162 2.34 -49.69 -14.49
CA ALA A 162 0.94 -49.56 -14.13
C ALA A 162 0.71 -48.10 -13.75
N ALA A 163 0.47 -47.27 -14.76
CA ALA A 163 -0.16 -45.98 -14.56
C ALA A 163 -1.46 -46.23 -13.78
N CYS A 164 -1.52 -45.76 -12.55
CA CYS A 164 -2.73 -45.83 -11.76
C CYS A 164 -3.80 -45.01 -12.51
N PRO A 165 -4.88 -45.62 -13.06
CA PRO A 165 -5.78 -44.91 -13.97
C PRO A 165 -6.62 -43.82 -13.27
N ARG A 166 -6.52 -43.74 -11.94
CA ARG A 166 -7.32 -42.84 -11.09
C ARG A 166 -6.61 -41.55 -10.66
N CYS A 167 -5.34 -41.36 -11.04
CA CYS A 167 -4.66 -40.07 -10.79
C CYS A 167 -5.12 -38.95 -11.74
N ALA A 168 -5.82 -39.29 -12.83
CA ALA A 168 -6.33 -38.33 -13.82
C ALA A 168 -7.46 -37.43 -13.28
N THR A 169 -8.13 -37.83 -12.20
CA THR A 169 -9.31 -37.13 -11.65
C THR A 169 -8.99 -36.21 -10.47
N CYS A 170 -7.73 -36.08 -10.06
CA CYS A 170 -7.35 -35.11 -9.04
C CYS A 170 -7.40 -33.68 -9.61
N PRO A 171 -8.20 -32.75 -9.01
CA PRO A 171 -8.18 -31.35 -9.41
C PRO A 171 -6.76 -30.81 -9.33
N ARG A 172 -6.32 -30.08 -10.36
CA ARG A 172 -4.96 -29.56 -10.51
C ARG A 172 -4.50 -28.69 -9.33
N THR A 173 -5.44 -28.18 -8.54
CA THR A 173 -5.24 -27.39 -7.31
C THR A 173 -4.75 -28.18 -6.10
N ALA A 174 -4.84 -29.51 -6.12
CA ALA A 174 -4.33 -30.39 -5.06
C ALA A 174 -2.91 -30.93 -5.35
N ARG A 175 -2.28 -30.53 -6.47
CA ARG A 175 -0.87 -30.85 -6.67
C ARG A 175 -0.04 -30.00 -5.71
N PRO A 176 0.81 -30.60 -4.86
CA PRO A 176 1.87 -29.83 -4.22
C PRO A 176 2.68 -29.20 -5.35
N SER A 177 2.76 -27.87 -5.37
CA SER A 177 3.65 -27.14 -6.26
C SER A 177 5.07 -27.61 -5.94
N THR A 178 5.62 -28.45 -6.81
CA THR A 178 7.04 -28.80 -6.79
C THR A 178 7.84 -27.50 -6.80
N PRO A 179 8.72 -27.24 -5.81
CA PRO A 179 9.72 -26.22 -5.97
C PRO A 179 10.64 -26.68 -7.11
N SER A 180 10.77 -25.85 -8.12
CA SER A 180 11.76 -25.98 -9.19
C SER A 180 13.15 -25.84 -8.58
N SER A 181 13.72 -26.95 -8.13
CA SER A 181 15.15 -27.04 -7.87
C SER A 181 15.66 -28.35 -8.47
N THR A 182 16.24 -28.19 -9.65
CA THR A 182 17.30 -29.02 -10.22
C THR A 182 18.07 -29.72 -9.12
N THR A 183 17.95 -31.05 -9.02
CA THR A 183 19.02 -32.02 -8.67
C THR A 183 18.33 -33.38 -8.62
N THR A 184 18.56 -34.18 -9.66
CA THR A 184 18.43 -35.64 -9.60
C THR A 184 19.50 -36.16 -8.63
N PRO A 185 19.20 -36.97 -7.60
CA PRO A 185 20.18 -37.91 -7.10
C PRO A 185 19.87 -39.29 -7.67
N ALA A 186 20.91 -39.78 -8.34
CA ALA A 186 21.10 -41.10 -8.88
C ALA A 186 20.59 -42.25 -8.00
N CYS A 187 20.16 -43.29 -8.72
CA CYS A 187 20.00 -44.65 -8.25
C CYS A 187 21.30 -45.13 -7.58
N GLY A 188 21.29 -45.24 -6.24
CA GLY A 188 22.39 -45.78 -5.45
C GLY A 188 22.19 -47.26 -5.19
N SER A 189 22.87 -48.10 -5.98
CA SER A 189 23.03 -49.54 -5.74
C SER A 189 24.12 -49.78 -4.71
N THR A 190 23.80 -50.29 -3.52
CA THR A 190 24.77 -50.99 -2.67
C THR A 190 24.04 -51.88 -1.65
N ALA A 191 23.95 -53.17 -1.96
CA ALA A 191 23.89 -54.22 -0.94
C ALA A 191 24.50 -55.49 -1.55
N ARG A 192 25.79 -55.67 -1.31
CA ARG A 192 26.48 -56.96 -1.42
C ARG A 192 26.56 -57.53 0.00
N ALA A 193 26.12 -58.77 0.12
CA ALA A 193 26.11 -59.62 1.32
C ALA A 193 27.55 -59.96 1.80
N PRO A 194 27.81 -60.82 2.81
CA PRO A 194 27.07 -62.05 3.19
C PRO A 194 26.05 -61.89 4.33
#